data_AF-A0A7R9MCT0-F1
#
_entry.id   AF-A0A7R9MCT0-F1
#
_cell.length_a   1.000
_cell.length_b   1.000
_cell.length_c   1.000
_cell.angle_alpha   90.00
_cell.angle_beta   90.00
_cell.angle_gamma   90.00
#
_symmetry.space_group_name_H-M   'P 1'
#
loop_
_entity.id
_entity.type
_entity.pdbx_description
1 polymer ?
#
loop_
_entity_poly.entity_id
_entity_poly.type
_entity_poly.pdbx_seq_one_letter_code
_entity_poly.pdbx_strand_id
1 'polypeptide(L)'
;MTEQNGALIRTVDYYLYDYWADVSDPRTGHYLLTRGGPLPVLTFMTLWLLFVTKLGPKLMSTREPLNIRWLMFGYNILMAGTNAYFFVMCLKFLDFTRLLTEFEFPSREDTSPQTLRYIDVAMVYGYTKFIDLLDTVFLVLRKKESHLTFLHLYHHFIVPILTWLAMKVTPTCPPIAIFVVLNTPVHTMMYSYYALSALGPTVHRFLWWK
;
A
#
# COMPACT_ATOMS: atom_id res chain seq x y z
N MET A 1 35.57 4.65 -25.57
CA MET A 1 34.09 4.51 -25.59
C MET A 1 33.62 3.20 -24.94
N THR A 2 34.30 2.06 -25.15
CA THR A 2 33.93 0.76 -24.55
C THR A 2 34.11 0.66 -23.03
N GLU A 3 35.16 1.25 -22.43
CA GLU A 3 35.35 1.23 -20.97
C GLU A 3 34.36 2.09 -20.18
N GLN A 4 34.03 3.29 -20.68
CA GLN A 4 33.02 4.16 -20.05
C GLN A 4 31.63 3.52 -20.08
N ASN A 5 31.28 2.85 -21.19
CA ASN A 5 30.03 2.10 -21.28
C ASN A 5 30.01 0.93 -20.29
N GLY A 6 31.13 0.22 -20.12
CA GLY A 6 31.26 -0.85 -19.12
C GLY A 6 31.18 -0.34 -17.68
N ALA A 7 31.72 0.85 -17.38
CA ALA A 7 31.60 1.47 -16.08
C ALA A 7 30.15 1.90 -15.78
N LEU A 8 29.47 2.52 -16.75
CA LEU A 8 28.07 2.91 -16.61
C LEU A 8 27.16 1.70 -16.38
N ILE A 9 27.33 0.62 -17.15
CA ILE A 9 26.54 -0.62 -17.00
C ILE A 9 26.73 -1.20 -15.59
N ARG A 10 27.96 -1.29 -15.09
CA ARG A 10 28.23 -1.76 -13.72
C ARG A 10 27.58 -0.89 -12.65
N THR A 11 27.62 0.44 -12.81
CA THR A 11 26.95 1.35 -11.88
C THR A 11 25.43 1.16 -11.89
N VAL A 12 24.83 0.99 -13.06
CA VAL A 12 23.39 0.74 -13.19
C VAL A 12 23.03 -0.60 -12.56
N ASP A 13 23.79 -1.66 -12.83
CA ASP A 13 23.55 -2.99 -12.25
C ASP A 13 23.65 -2.95 -10.71
N TYR A 14 24.65 -2.25 -10.17
CA TYR A 14 24.78 -2.06 -8.72
C TYR A 14 23.52 -1.43 -8.10
N TYR A 15 23.02 -0.32 -8.66
CA TYR A 15 21.82 0.33 -8.11
C TYR A 15 20.53 -0.44 -8.37
N LEU A 16 20.47 -1.35 -9.34
CA LEU A 16 19.30 -2.17 -9.59
C LEU A 16 19.25 -3.42 -8.72
N TYR A 17 20.41 -3.98 -8.35
CA TYR A 17 20.51 -5.27 -7.67
C TYR A 17 21.28 -5.19 -6.35
N ASP A 18 22.57 -4.89 -6.38
CA ASP A 18 23.48 -5.04 -5.24
C ASP A 18 23.17 -4.06 -4.10
N TYR A 19 22.93 -2.78 -4.43
CA TYR A 19 22.57 -1.75 -3.46
C TYR A 19 21.40 -2.18 -2.57
N TRP A 20 20.41 -2.84 -3.16
CA TRP A 20 19.20 -3.28 -2.47
C TRP A 20 19.39 -4.52 -1.61
N ALA A 21 20.48 -5.27 -1.80
CA ALA A 21 20.91 -6.30 -0.87
C ALA A 21 21.56 -5.64 0.36
N ASP A 22 22.42 -4.64 0.13
CA ASP A 22 23.19 -3.97 1.19
C ASP A 22 22.31 -3.13 2.13
N VAL A 23 21.31 -2.40 1.60
CA VAL A 23 20.46 -1.53 2.42
C VAL A 23 19.28 -2.24 3.07
N SER A 24 18.97 -3.48 2.66
CA SER A 24 17.80 -4.22 3.13
C SER A 24 17.90 -4.51 4.62
N ASP A 25 16.76 -4.46 5.31
CA ASP A 25 16.65 -5.01 6.65
C ASP A 25 16.78 -6.55 6.58
N PRO A 26 17.75 -7.16 7.27
CA PRO A 26 17.98 -8.61 7.20
C PRO A 26 16.77 -9.41 7.68
N ARG A 27 15.94 -8.84 8.55
CA ARG A 27 14.76 -9.49 9.12
C ARG A 27 13.62 -9.62 8.10
N THR A 28 13.64 -8.85 7.02
CA THR A 28 12.55 -8.82 6.03
C THR A 28 12.84 -9.59 4.75
N GLY A 29 14.04 -10.15 4.58
CA GLY A 29 14.46 -10.80 3.33
C GLY A 29 13.63 -12.02 2.91
N HIS A 30 12.84 -12.61 3.82
CA HIS A 30 12.03 -13.78 3.53
C HIS A 30 10.62 -13.44 3.00
N TYR A 31 10.14 -12.21 3.18
CA TYR A 31 8.80 -11.79 2.74
C TYR A 31 8.68 -11.66 1.22
N LEU A 32 7.45 -11.71 0.71
CA LEU A 32 7.15 -11.43 -0.69
C LEU A 32 7.39 -9.94 -0.96
N LEU A 33 7.90 -9.61 -2.16
CA LEU A 33 8.26 -8.24 -2.62
C LEU A 33 9.53 -7.63 -1.99
N THR A 34 9.99 -8.06 -0.83
CA THR A 34 11.25 -7.57 -0.24
C THR A 34 12.49 -8.27 -0.78
N ARG A 35 12.31 -9.44 -1.43
CA ARG A 35 13.36 -10.20 -2.13
C ARG A 35 13.81 -9.46 -3.40
N GLY A 36 15.12 -9.24 -3.52
CA GLY A 36 15.72 -8.60 -4.69
C GLY A 36 15.54 -7.08 -4.74
N GLY A 37 15.65 -6.52 -5.94
CA GLY A 37 15.60 -5.08 -6.19
C GLY A 37 14.19 -4.50 -6.41
N PRO A 38 14.08 -3.24 -6.85
CA PRO A 38 12.83 -2.51 -7.03
C PRO A 38 12.04 -2.95 -8.27
N LEU A 39 12.70 -3.62 -9.23
CA LEU A 39 12.14 -3.92 -10.54
C LEU A 39 10.78 -4.67 -10.49
N PRO A 40 10.56 -5.69 -9.65
CA PRO A 40 9.27 -6.37 -9.59
C PRO A 40 8.13 -5.42 -9.19
N VAL A 41 8.35 -4.57 -8.19
CA VAL A 41 7.35 -3.60 -7.70
C VAL A 41 7.12 -2.51 -8.74
N LEU A 42 8.18 -1.92 -9.31
CA LEU A 42 8.04 -0.89 -10.35
C LEU A 42 7.36 -1.42 -11.60
N THR A 43 7.65 -2.66 -12.01
CA THR A 43 6.99 -3.32 -13.13
C THR A 43 5.51 -3.52 -12.84
N PHE A 44 5.17 -4.08 -11.67
CA PHE A 44 3.78 -4.27 -11.26
C PHE A 44 3.02 -2.94 -11.22
N MET A 45 3.57 -1.91 -10.58
CA MET A 45 2.95 -0.59 -10.47
C MET A 45 2.78 0.09 -11.84
N THR A 46 3.73 -0.09 -12.75
CA THR A 46 3.64 0.41 -14.13
C THR A 46 2.54 -0.31 -14.91
N LEU A 47 2.47 -1.64 -14.80
CA LEU A 47 1.41 -2.43 -15.44
C LEU A 47 0.03 -2.06 -14.89
N TRP A 48 -0.09 -1.89 -13.58
CA TRP A 48 -1.31 -1.41 -12.94
C TRP A 48 -1.71 -0.02 -13.45
N LEU A 49 -0.76 0.92 -13.54
CA LEU A 49 -1.02 2.27 -14.04
C LEU A 49 -1.51 2.24 -15.50
N LEU A 50 -0.84 1.46 -16.35
CA LEU A 50 -1.26 1.26 -17.76
C LEU A 50 -2.63 0.59 -17.85
N PHE A 51 -2.93 -0.33 -16.95
CA PHE A 51 -4.25 -0.95 -16.87
C PHE A 51 -5.33 0.07 -16.55
N VAL A 52 -5.19 0.83 -15.45
CA VAL A 52 -6.25 1.73 -15.00
C VAL A 52 -6.44 2.97 -15.88
N THR A 53 -5.38 3.42 -16.57
CA THR A 53 -5.43 4.63 -17.42
C THR A 53 -5.70 4.36 -18.89
N LYS A 54 -5.29 3.19 -19.43
CA LYS A 54 -5.38 2.91 -20.87
C LYS A 54 -6.14 1.64 -21.17
N LEU A 55 -5.65 0.49 -20.71
CA LEU A 55 -6.19 -0.81 -21.14
C LEU A 55 -7.60 -1.05 -20.60
N GLY A 56 -7.83 -0.84 -19.31
CA GLY A 56 -9.11 -1.02 -18.65
C GLY A 56 -10.22 -0.15 -19.25
N PRO A 57 -10.04 1.19 -19.35
CA PRO A 57 -11.01 2.06 -20.04
C PRO A 57 -11.29 1.63 -21.48
N LYS A 58 -10.25 1.27 -22.25
CA LYS A 58 -10.41 0.77 -23.63
C LYS A 58 -11.24 -0.53 -23.67
N LEU A 59 -10.98 -1.48 -22.78
CA LEU A 59 -11.74 -2.73 -22.68
C LEU A 59 -13.19 -2.53 -22.21
N MET A 60 -13.45 -1.48 -21.43
CA MET A 60 -14.79 -1.13 -20.92
C MET A 60 -15.55 -0.18 -21.85
N SER A 61 -14.92 0.39 -22.87
CA SER A 61 -15.54 1.33 -23.81
C SER A 61 -16.76 0.72 -24.51
N THR A 62 -16.68 -0.55 -24.92
CA THR A 62 -17.71 -1.31 -25.62
C THR A 62 -18.60 -2.15 -24.69
N ARG A 63 -18.37 -2.09 -23.37
CA ARG A 63 -19.09 -2.88 -22.37
C ARG A 63 -19.93 -1.99 -21.47
N GLU A 64 -21.01 -2.57 -20.95
CA GLU A 64 -21.79 -1.97 -19.87
C GLU A 64 -21.02 -1.99 -18.55
N PRO A 65 -21.26 -1.03 -17.63
CA PRO A 65 -20.66 -1.04 -16.29
C PRO A 65 -20.95 -2.36 -15.56
N LEU A 66 -19.91 -2.99 -14.99
CA LEU A 66 -20.10 -4.24 -14.29
C LEU A 66 -20.85 -4.04 -12.96
N ASN A 67 -21.83 -4.92 -12.70
CA ASN A 67 -22.52 -4.95 -11.41
C ASN A 67 -21.76 -5.80 -10.39
N ILE A 68 -20.71 -5.22 -9.83
CA ILE A 68 -19.85 -5.84 -8.79
C ILE A 68 -20.16 -5.34 -7.38
N ARG A 69 -21.41 -4.93 -7.13
CA ARG A 69 -21.85 -4.28 -5.89
C ARG A 69 -21.50 -5.10 -4.63
N TRP A 70 -21.85 -6.38 -4.62
CA TRP A 70 -21.63 -7.25 -3.46
C TRP A 70 -20.15 -7.58 -3.24
N LEU A 71 -19.37 -7.68 -4.32
CA LEU A 71 -17.93 -7.81 -4.24
C LEU A 71 -17.30 -6.59 -3.56
N MET A 72 -17.67 -5.37 -3.99
CA MET A 72 -17.21 -4.14 -3.35
C MET A 72 -17.68 -4.04 -1.90
N PHE A 73 -18.92 -4.44 -1.58
CA PHE A 73 -19.40 -4.45 -0.20
C PHE A 73 -18.52 -5.32 0.70
N GLY A 74 -18.29 -6.57 0.31
CA GLY A 74 -17.44 -7.50 1.06
C GLY A 74 -16.00 -7.01 1.17
N TYR A 75 -15.43 -6.52 0.07
CA TYR A 75 -14.10 -5.91 0.04
C TYR A 75 -14.01 -4.73 1.01
N ASN A 76 -14.94 -3.78 0.96
CA ASN A 76 -14.91 -2.59 1.82
C ASN A 76 -15.06 -2.95 3.31
N ILE A 77 -15.91 -3.93 3.66
CA ILE A 77 -16.01 -4.41 5.05
C ILE A 77 -14.69 -5.05 5.51
N LEU A 78 -14.09 -5.89 4.66
CA LEU A 78 -12.80 -6.52 4.96
C LEU A 78 -11.71 -5.46 5.17
N MET A 79 -11.65 -4.45 4.30
CA MET A 79 -10.68 -3.36 4.39
C MET A 79 -10.91 -2.48 5.62
N ALA A 80 -12.17 -2.18 5.97
CA ALA A 80 -12.50 -1.45 7.18
C ALA A 80 -12.04 -2.22 8.44
N GLY A 81 -12.38 -3.52 8.53
CA GLY A 81 -11.96 -4.36 9.66
C GLY A 81 -10.45 -4.53 9.75
N THR A 82 -9.78 -4.67 8.61
CA THR A 82 -8.32 -4.78 8.54
C THR A 82 -7.63 -3.50 9.01
N ASN A 83 -8.10 -2.33 8.58
CA ASN A 83 -7.55 -1.05 9.04
C ASN A 83 -7.83 -0.82 10.54
N ALA A 84 -9.01 -1.20 11.05
CA ALA A 84 -9.32 -1.12 12.47
C ALA A 84 -8.40 -2.01 13.32
N TYR A 85 -8.13 -3.23 12.84
CA TYR A 85 -7.17 -4.14 13.47
C TYR A 85 -5.77 -3.52 13.52
N PHE A 86 -5.27 -2.98 12.40
CA PHE A 86 -3.95 -2.36 12.36
C PHE A 86 -3.85 -1.12 13.24
N PHE A 87 -4.91 -0.32 13.34
CA PHE A 87 -4.94 0.82 14.25
C PHE A 87 -4.72 0.37 15.70
N VAL A 88 -5.46 -0.64 16.16
CA VAL A 88 -5.32 -1.19 17.52
C VAL A 88 -3.94 -1.79 17.75
N MET A 89 -3.41 -2.54 16.78
CA MET A 89 -2.07 -3.14 16.90
C MET A 89 -0.99 -2.07 16.96
N CYS A 90 -1.07 -1.04 16.10
CA CYS A 90 -0.11 0.05 16.08
C CYS A 90 -0.11 0.83 17.41
N LEU A 91 -1.29 1.12 17.97
CA LEU A 91 -1.39 1.76 19.29
C LEU A 91 -0.73 0.93 20.41
N LYS A 92 -0.91 -0.40 20.40
CA LYS A 92 -0.27 -1.28 21.39
C LYS A 92 1.25 -1.29 21.25
N PHE A 93 1.74 -1.36 20.01
CA PHE A 93 3.18 -1.38 19.74
C PHE A 93 3.86 -0.04 20.04
N LEU A 94 3.13 1.07 19.88
CA LEU A 94 3.62 2.41 20.20
C LEU A 94 3.45 2.79 21.67
N ASP A 95 3.07 1.83 22.52
CA ASP A 95 2.79 2.05 23.93
C ASP A 95 1.83 3.25 24.14
N PHE A 96 0.71 3.22 23.42
CA PHE A 96 -0.29 4.29 23.38
C PHE A 96 0.31 5.66 23.11
N THR A 97 1.10 5.77 22.05
CA THR A 97 1.74 7.00 21.54
C THR A 97 2.99 7.48 22.28
N ARG A 98 3.39 6.85 23.38
CA ARG A 98 4.64 7.22 24.10
C ARG A 98 5.87 7.15 23.18
N LEU A 99 5.91 6.13 22.33
CA LEU A 99 7.02 5.90 21.40
C LEU A 99 6.95 6.76 20.13
N LEU A 100 5.89 7.57 19.94
CA LEU A 100 5.81 8.47 18.77
C LEU A 100 6.74 9.69 18.89
N THR A 101 7.16 10.03 20.11
CA THR A 101 8.10 11.12 20.38
C THR A 101 9.55 10.62 20.50
N GLU A 102 9.76 9.31 20.44
CA GLU A 102 11.08 8.69 20.47
C GLU A 102 11.57 8.51 19.03
N PHE A 103 12.51 9.36 18.60
CA PHE A 103 13.12 9.32 17.26
C PHE A 103 14.35 8.42 17.20
N GLU A 104 14.53 7.56 18.20
CA GLU A 104 15.59 6.56 18.18
C GLU A 104 15.22 5.44 17.20
N PHE A 105 16.14 5.16 16.28
CA PHE A 105 15.95 4.09 15.31
C PHE A 105 16.25 2.75 15.98
N PRO A 106 15.30 1.80 16.00
CA PRO A 106 15.56 0.48 16.54
C PRO A 106 16.71 -0.20 15.80
N SER A 107 17.54 -0.96 16.52
CA SER A 107 18.62 -1.71 15.90
C SER A 107 18.06 -2.70 14.86
N ARG A 108 18.73 -2.78 13.71
CA ARG A 108 18.42 -3.76 12.65
C ARG A 108 18.74 -5.20 13.06
N GLU A 109 19.54 -5.35 14.11
CA GLU A 109 19.94 -6.65 14.67
C GLU A 109 19.01 -7.11 15.79
N ASP A 110 18.08 -6.26 16.25
CA ASP A 110 17.09 -6.66 17.26
C ASP A 110 16.13 -7.70 16.67
N THR A 111 16.26 -8.92 17.16
CA THR A 111 15.47 -10.10 16.80
C THR A 111 14.57 -10.55 17.95
N SER A 112 14.30 -9.67 18.90
CA SER A 112 13.36 -9.96 19.99
C SER A 112 11.99 -10.36 19.44
N PRO A 113 11.25 -11.27 20.11
CA PRO A 113 9.94 -11.72 19.64
C PRO A 113 8.94 -10.58 19.43
N GLN A 114 9.05 -9.50 20.20
CA GLN A 114 8.20 -8.32 20.06
C GLN A 114 8.50 -7.56 18.77
N THR A 115 9.78 -7.33 18.47
CA THR A 115 10.22 -6.64 17.25
C THR A 115 9.89 -7.45 16.00
N LEU A 116 10.10 -8.76 16.01
CA LEU A 116 9.72 -9.62 14.90
C LEU A 116 8.21 -9.62 14.66
N ARG A 117 7.40 -9.70 15.73
CA ARG A 117 5.94 -9.59 15.61
C ARG A 117 5.48 -8.24 15.08
N TYR A 118 6.16 -7.15 15.47
CA TYR A 118 5.89 -5.83 14.89
C TYR A 118 6.17 -5.83 13.38
N ILE A 119 7.31 -6.38 12.96
CA ILE A 119 7.70 -6.48 11.55
C ILE A 119 6.66 -7.30 10.78
N ASP A 120 6.22 -8.45 11.29
CA ASP A 120 5.15 -9.25 10.68
C ASP A 120 3.89 -8.41 10.43
N VAL A 121 3.43 -7.69 11.45
CA VAL A 121 2.24 -6.83 11.36
C VAL A 121 2.46 -5.70 10.35
N ALA A 122 3.64 -5.07 10.35
CA ALA A 122 4.01 -4.03 9.39
C ALA A 122 4.04 -4.56 7.94
N MET A 123 4.53 -5.78 7.72
CA MET A 123 4.52 -6.42 6.40
C MET A 123 3.09 -6.68 5.91
N VAL A 124 2.23 -7.24 6.76
CA VAL A 124 0.82 -7.50 6.38
C VAL A 124 0.12 -6.18 6.09
N TYR A 125 0.34 -5.13 6.89
CA TYR A 125 -0.17 -3.79 6.59
C TYR A 125 0.36 -3.28 5.24
N GLY A 126 1.65 -3.48 4.96
CA GLY A 126 2.25 -3.08 3.70
C GLY A 126 1.60 -3.74 2.49
N TYR A 127 1.27 -5.03 2.58
CA TYR A 127 0.51 -5.73 1.53
C TYR A 127 -0.88 -5.16 1.31
N THR A 128 -1.54 -4.63 2.35
CA THR A 128 -2.85 -3.98 2.16
C THR A 128 -2.77 -2.76 1.25
N LYS A 129 -1.65 -2.04 1.20
CA LYS A 129 -1.51 -0.89 0.29
C LYS A 129 -1.51 -1.31 -1.19
N PHE A 130 -1.05 -2.52 -1.49
CA PHE A 130 -1.18 -3.11 -2.83
C PHE A 130 -2.60 -3.61 -3.10
N ILE A 131 -3.33 -4.05 -2.06
CA ILE A 131 -4.74 -4.44 -2.16
C ILE A 131 -5.63 -3.21 -2.42
N ASP A 132 -5.31 -2.05 -1.83
CA ASP A 132 -6.02 -0.76 -2.04
C ASP A 132 -6.06 -0.37 -3.54
N LEU A 133 -5.13 -0.88 -4.37
CA LEU A 133 -5.12 -0.67 -5.81
C LEU A 133 -6.37 -1.21 -6.53
N LEU A 134 -7.08 -2.15 -5.91
CA LEU A 134 -8.35 -2.66 -6.39
C LEU A 134 -9.45 -1.60 -6.40
N ASP A 135 -9.37 -0.56 -5.55
CA ASP A 135 -10.32 0.56 -5.56
C ASP A 135 -10.40 1.20 -6.94
N THR A 136 -9.22 1.50 -7.49
CA THR A 136 -9.07 2.08 -8.83
C THR A 136 -9.54 1.12 -9.92
N VAL A 137 -9.26 -0.19 -9.77
CA VAL A 137 -9.77 -1.21 -10.69
C VAL A 137 -11.30 -1.24 -10.69
N PHE A 138 -11.93 -1.20 -9.52
CA PHE A 138 -13.40 -1.16 -9.40
C PHE A 138 -14.00 0.10 -10.02
N LEU A 139 -13.34 1.26 -9.89
CA LEU A 139 -13.79 2.49 -10.57
C LEU A 139 -13.79 2.33 -12.09
N VAL A 140 -12.72 1.76 -12.66
CA VAL A 140 -12.61 1.50 -14.11
C VAL A 140 -13.68 0.51 -14.57
N LEU A 141 -13.83 -0.63 -13.88
CA LEU A 141 -14.81 -1.66 -14.21
C LEU A 141 -16.27 -1.19 -14.10
N ARG A 142 -16.52 -0.17 -13.29
CA ARG A 142 -17.85 0.46 -13.14
C ARG A 142 -18.04 1.70 -14.02
N LYS A 143 -17.06 2.04 -14.86
CA LYS A 143 -17.05 3.26 -15.71
C LYS A 143 -17.30 4.52 -14.86
N LYS A 144 -16.68 4.59 -13.69
CA LYS A 144 -16.74 5.71 -12.73
C LYS A 144 -15.47 6.56 -12.80
N GLU A 145 -14.99 6.83 -14.02
CA GLU A 145 -13.74 7.54 -14.27
C GLU A 145 -13.74 8.98 -13.74
N SER A 146 -14.91 9.60 -13.55
CA SER A 146 -15.04 10.90 -12.89
C SER A 146 -14.47 10.93 -11.46
N HIS A 147 -14.34 9.76 -10.82
CA HIS A 147 -13.73 9.62 -9.49
C HIS A 147 -12.22 9.37 -9.55
N LEU A 148 -11.66 9.06 -10.73
CA LEU A 148 -10.22 8.87 -10.96
C LEU A 148 -9.53 10.23 -11.10
N THR A 149 -9.51 10.98 -10.01
CA THR A 149 -8.80 12.27 -9.97
C THR A 149 -7.29 12.06 -10.02
N PHE A 150 -6.54 13.11 -10.38
CA PHE A 150 -5.09 13.10 -10.31
C PHE A 150 -4.59 12.72 -8.92
N LEU A 151 -5.19 13.29 -7.87
CA LEU A 151 -4.80 13.00 -6.49
C LEU A 151 -5.01 11.52 -6.13
N HIS A 152 -6.14 10.94 -6.52
CA HIS A 152 -6.43 9.51 -6.30
C HIS A 152 -5.36 8.64 -6.98
N LEU A 153 -5.09 8.90 -8.26
CA LEU A 153 -4.14 8.10 -9.03
C LEU A 153 -2.71 8.27 -8.52
N TYR A 154 -2.30 9.50 -8.23
CA TYR A 154 -0.98 9.81 -7.65
C TYR A 154 -0.80 9.11 -6.30
N HIS A 155 -1.78 9.22 -5.40
CA HIS A 155 -1.76 8.59 -4.08
C HIS A 155 -1.65 7.06 -4.19
N HIS A 156 -2.53 6.42 -4.96
CA HIS A 156 -2.50 4.96 -5.14
C HIS A 156 -1.25 4.48 -5.89
N PHE A 157 -0.57 5.34 -6.66
CA PHE A 157 0.70 4.97 -7.28
C PHE A 157 1.89 5.09 -6.31
N ILE A 158 2.00 6.20 -5.58
CA ILE A 158 3.18 6.49 -4.76
C ILE A 158 3.16 5.76 -3.42
N VAL A 159 2.00 5.62 -2.78
CA VAL A 159 1.91 5.02 -1.43
C VAL A 159 2.45 3.58 -1.41
N PRO A 160 2.06 2.66 -2.30
CA PRO A 160 2.60 1.30 -2.28
C PRO A 160 4.11 1.23 -2.53
N ILE A 161 4.66 2.14 -3.35
CA ILE A 161 6.10 2.22 -3.60
C ILE A 161 6.85 2.67 -2.35
N LEU A 162 6.36 3.73 -1.69
CA LEU A 162 6.95 4.21 -0.43
C LEU A 162 6.82 3.18 0.69
N THR A 163 5.68 2.48 0.75
CA THR A 163 5.46 1.40 1.72
C THR A 163 6.39 0.22 1.46
N TRP A 164 6.62 -0.17 0.21
CA TRP A 164 7.62 -1.18 -0.13
C TRP A 164 9.04 -0.77 0.29
N LEU A 165 9.42 0.48 0.05
CA LEU A 165 10.73 1.00 0.48
C LEU A 165 10.89 0.91 2.00
N ALA A 166 9.85 1.32 2.73
CA ALA A 166 9.74 1.19 4.18
C ALA A 166 9.90 -0.27 4.64
N MET A 167 9.12 -1.19 4.06
CA MET A 167 9.16 -2.62 4.38
C MET A 167 10.55 -3.21 4.15
N LYS A 168 11.22 -2.80 3.07
CA LYS A 168 12.51 -3.36 2.69
C LYS A 168 13.66 -2.81 3.54
N VAL A 169 13.69 -1.50 3.80
CA VAL A 169 14.86 -0.83 4.38
C VAL A 169 14.74 -0.61 5.89
N THR A 170 13.55 -0.27 6.38
CA THR A 170 13.36 0.12 7.78
C THR A 170 11.92 -0.10 8.25
N PRO A 171 11.49 -1.37 8.38
CA PRO A 171 10.11 -1.70 8.76
C PRO A 171 9.72 -1.17 10.14
N THR A 172 10.69 -0.99 11.04
CA THR A 172 10.51 -0.57 12.45
C THR A 172 10.68 0.94 12.69
N CYS A 173 10.73 1.76 11.63
CA CYS A 173 10.95 3.20 11.74
C CYS A 173 9.77 3.90 12.46
N PRO A 174 9.98 4.60 13.58
CA PRO A 174 8.89 5.28 14.30
C PRO A 174 8.09 6.28 13.45
N PRO A 175 8.71 7.11 12.57
CA PRO A 175 7.96 7.95 11.62
C PRO A 175 6.95 7.21 10.75
N ILE A 176 7.24 5.96 10.33
CA ILE A 176 6.30 5.15 9.55
C ILE A 176 5.07 4.83 10.40
N ALA A 177 5.27 4.50 11.67
CA ALA A 177 4.18 4.20 12.60
C ALA A 177 3.23 5.40 12.78
N ILE A 178 3.74 6.64 12.77
CA ILE A 178 2.90 7.86 12.77
C ILE A 178 1.96 7.86 11.56
N PHE A 179 2.50 7.63 10.37
CA PHE A 179 1.68 7.56 9.15
C PHE A 179 0.60 6.48 9.26
N VAL A 180 0.93 5.30 9.81
CA VAL A 180 -0.04 4.22 10.01
C VAL A 180 -1.14 4.60 10.99
N VAL A 181 -0.80 5.17 12.15
CA VAL A 181 -1.77 5.59 13.18
C VAL A 181 -2.71 6.66 12.67
N LEU A 182 -2.23 7.59 11.84
CA LEU A 182 -3.08 8.62 11.24
C LEU A 182 -3.92 8.09 10.07
N ASN A 183 -3.37 7.18 9.27
CA ASN A 183 -4.03 6.66 8.07
C ASN A 183 -5.12 5.63 8.41
N THR A 184 -4.86 4.71 9.33
CA THR A 184 -5.75 3.57 9.59
C THR A 184 -7.14 3.95 10.14
N PRO A 185 -7.34 4.96 11.00
CA PRO A 185 -8.68 5.40 11.40
C PRO A 185 -9.45 6.03 10.24
N VAL A 186 -8.76 6.86 9.45
CA VAL A 186 -9.36 7.52 8.28
C VAL A 186 -9.78 6.46 7.27
N HIS A 187 -8.94 5.47 6.98
CA HIS A 187 -9.29 4.35 6.09
C HIS A 187 -10.39 3.46 6.68
N THR A 188 -10.43 3.25 8.00
CA THR A 188 -11.54 2.52 8.64
C THR A 188 -12.87 3.22 8.39
N MET A 189 -12.92 4.55 8.62
CA MET A 189 -14.12 5.35 8.37
C MET A 189 -14.48 5.42 6.88
N MET A 190 -13.49 5.65 6.01
CA MET A 190 -13.66 5.73 4.56
C MET A 190 -14.21 4.41 3.98
N TYR A 191 -13.60 3.27 4.30
CA TYR A 191 -14.08 1.98 3.80
C TYR A 191 -15.44 1.60 4.41
N SER A 192 -15.72 1.98 5.66
CA SER A 192 -17.06 1.84 6.24
C SER A 192 -18.10 2.66 5.45
N TYR A 193 -17.76 3.90 5.09
CA TYR A 193 -18.60 4.74 4.24
C TYR A 193 -18.83 4.11 2.86
N TYR A 194 -17.78 3.55 2.23
CA TYR A 194 -17.91 2.88 0.93
C TYR A 194 -18.70 1.58 1.00
N ALA A 195 -18.58 0.80 2.07
CA ALA A 195 -19.41 -0.37 2.30
C ALA A 195 -20.89 0.02 2.40
N LEU A 196 -21.22 1.00 3.25
CA LEU A 196 -22.59 1.49 3.38
C LEU A 196 -23.11 2.10 2.06
N SER A 197 -22.26 2.81 1.33
CA SER A 197 -22.58 3.35 0.01
C SER A 197 -22.84 2.24 -1.02
N ALA A 198 -22.24 1.06 -0.87
CA ALA A 198 -22.54 -0.06 -1.75
C ALA A 198 -23.96 -0.63 -1.52
N LEU A 199 -24.63 -0.32 -0.40
CA LEU A 199 -26.01 -0.77 -0.13
C LEU A 199 -27.10 0.00 -0.88
N GLY A 200 -26.71 1.03 -1.66
CA GLY A 200 -27.58 1.72 -2.60
C GLY A 200 -28.40 2.87 -2.00
N PRO A 201 -29.36 3.42 -2.77
CA PRO A 201 -30.00 4.71 -2.46
C PRO A 201 -30.72 4.76 -1.12
N THR A 202 -31.30 3.63 -0.69
CA THR A 202 -32.01 3.52 0.58
C THR A 202 -31.10 3.76 1.79
N VAL A 203 -29.81 3.46 1.66
CA VAL A 203 -28.80 3.71 2.70
C VAL A 203 -28.11 5.06 2.48
N HIS A 204 -27.93 5.49 1.22
CA HIS A 204 -27.29 6.78 0.88
C HIS A 204 -27.90 7.98 1.60
N ARG A 205 -29.22 8.01 1.79
CA ARG A 205 -29.90 9.08 2.53
C ARG A 205 -29.43 9.27 3.98
N PHE A 206 -28.84 8.24 4.59
CA PHE A 206 -28.31 8.30 5.96
C PHE A 206 -26.81 8.66 6.01
N LEU A 207 -26.14 8.74 4.85
CA LEU A 207 -24.71 9.04 4.73
C LEU A 207 -24.47 10.55 4.54
N TRP A 208 -25.00 11.34 5.48
CA TRP A 208 -24.91 12.81 5.46
C TRP A 208 -23.52 13.35 5.79
N TRP A 209 -22.65 12.55 6.40
CA TRP A 209 -21.32 12.89 6.88
C TRP A 209 -20.21 12.65 5.86
N LYS A 210 -20.53 12.74 4.56
CA LYS A 210 -19.57 12.59 3.47
C LYS A 210 -18.45 13.65 3.52
#